data_AF-A0A8J3JPL7-F1
#
_entry.id   AF-A0A8J3JPL7-F1
#
_cell.length_a   1.000
_cell.length_b   1.000
_cell.length_c   1.000
_cell.angle_alpha   90.00
_cell.angle_beta   90.00
_cell.angle_gamma   90.00
#
_symmetry.space_group_name_H-M   'P 1'
#
loop_
_entity.id
_entity.type
_entity.pdbx_description
1 polymer ?
#
loop_
_entity_poly.entity_id
_entity_poly.type
_entity_poly.pdbx_seq_one_letter_code
_entity_poly.pdbx_strand_id
1 'polypeptide(L)'
;MAVIASLHGSTSGDGFLIAPVGAHVFDAALSLRTDAGTASVTLRAAPDPGALSFSQTSVTVTTAPTSVTVHANGKSMSRGDTTIEVVQADTVVASLVVTCIANPVIHIRGRFQARFATAIAIYNSSPMYTADSEDIGPGWTWALEGEPGFVPPTGNVPERIDLPVGRVIRFNDPVALRTHAAPVVTTVDKISGETKTGIQVFTSGDPVIGERANLGPNTYFAGNREIDPADPTPEDFYDDANEPMGLFELHIGDRFSGASKIGPFTHKASFANEHTRTPDSRPIATGLEDATAERLEFGLPDLATFSETRIDLLVADYEALPPGDSPQRRNIARRIGHLLFAVRPAKRAAVTAAHPNAFVPRVPTLPLGWTKKEVFNGKVDADLRFEADGSSVIEYFSLFTSFAFQSHMFSFHSDELCAHHISSVRADPTAGPSSLAFPELATVHPR
;
A
#
# COMPACT_ATOMS: atom_id res chain seq x y z
N MET A 1 -13.35 -34.59 -23.66
CA MET A 1 -13.98 -34.17 -22.39
C MET A 1 -12.87 -34.03 -21.38
N ALA A 2 -12.54 -32.79 -21.04
CA ALA A 2 -11.59 -32.45 -19.99
C ALA A 2 -12.35 -32.05 -18.72
N VAL A 3 -11.83 -32.48 -17.57
CA VAL A 3 -12.27 -31.96 -16.28
C VAL A 3 -11.39 -30.75 -15.94
N ILE A 4 -12.01 -29.67 -15.51
CA ILE A 4 -11.36 -28.43 -15.12
C ILE A 4 -11.60 -28.27 -13.63
N ALA A 5 -10.51 -28.18 -12.87
CA ALA A 5 -10.51 -27.86 -11.46
C ALA A 5 -9.95 -26.46 -11.26
N SER A 6 -10.55 -25.68 -10.37
CA SER A 6 -10.01 -24.40 -9.92
C SER A 6 -10.21 -24.19 -8.43
N LEU A 7 -9.19 -23.68 -7.75
CA LEU A 7 -9.25 -23.26 -6.36
C LEU A 7 -9.21 -21.73 -6.34
N HIS A 8 -10.27 -21.09 -5.83
CA HIS A 8 -10.41 -19.62 -5.82
C HIS A 8 -10.13 -18.97 -7.19
N GLY A 9 -10.60 -19.61 -8.27
CA GLY A 9 -10.41 -19.14 -9.64
C GLY A 9 -9.04 -19.46 -10.26
N SER A 10 -8.07 -19.96 -9.49
CA SER A 10 -6.78 -20.41 -10.02
C SER A 10 -6.86 -21.83 -10.57
N THR A 11 -6.44 -22.01 -11.83
CA THR A 11 -6.33 -23.32 -12.52
C THR A 11 -4.88 -23.82 -12.61
N SER A 12 -3.91 -23.09 -12.06
CA SER A 12 -2.48 -23.39 -12.19
C SER A 12 -1.73 -23.11 -10.89
N GLY A 13 -1.08 -24.15 -10.36
CA GLY A 13 -0.04 -24.31 -9.31
C GLY A 13 0.29 -23.27 -8.22
N ASP A 14 -0.40 -22.14 -8.11
CA ASP A 14 -0.19 -21.08 -7.12
C ASP A 14 -1.36 -20.96 -6.14
N GLY A 15 -2.22 -21.98 -6.06
CA GLY A 15 -3.26 -22.06 -5.04
C GLY A 15 -2.66 -22.25 -3.65
N PHE A 16 -3.27 -21.64 -2.64
CA PHE A 16 -2.93 -21.90 -1.25
C PHE A 16 -4.17 -22.10 -0.41
N LEU A 17 -3.99 -22.77 0.73
CA LEU A 17 -4.99 -22.94 1.78
C LEU A 17 -4.41 -22.42 3.09
N ILE A 18 -5.25 -21.93 3.98
CA ILE A 18 -4.80 -21.49 5.31
C ILE A 18 -4.83 -22.69 6.26
N ALA A 19 -3.70 -22.95 6.91
CA ALA A 19 -3.57 -23.95 7.96
C ALA A 19 -4.41 -23.55 9.19
N PRO A 20 -4.92 -24.51 9.96
CA PRO A 20 -5.84 -24.23 11.05
C PRO A 20 -5.20 -23.40 12.17
N VAL A 21 -6.03 -22.60 12.85
CA VAL A 21 -5.68 -21.88 14.08
C VAL A 21 -6.47 -22.48 15.23
N GLY A 22 -5.78 -23.24 16.09
CA GLY A 22 -6.44 -23.99 17.13
C GLY A 22 -7.42 -25.01 16.53
N ALA A 23 -8.69 -24.93 16.94
CA ALA A 23 -9.76 -25.77 16.39
C ALA A 23 -10.45 -25.18 15.14
N HIS A 24 -10.08 -23.95 14.73
CA HIS A 24 -10.66 -23.31 13.56
C HIS A 24 -9.93 -23.75 12.29
N VAL A 25 -10.68 -24.26 11.33
CA VAL A 25 -10.26 -24.55 9.96
C VAL A 25 -10.77 -23.46 9.02
N PHE A 26 -10.12 -23.28 7.88
CA PHE A 26 -10.48 -22.28 6.88
C PHE A 26 -10.89 -22.96 5.59
N ASP A 27 -12.15 -22.80 5.25
CA ASP A 27 -12.76 -23.47 4.11
C ASP A 27 -12.46 -22.71 2.82
N ALA A 28 -12.14 -23.45 1.77
CA ALA A 28 -11.93 -22.94 0.43
C ALA A 28 -12.83 -23.67 -0.57
N ALA A 29 -13.29 -22.95 -1.59
CA ALA A 29 -14.13 -23.51 -2.63
C ALA A 29 -13.28 -24.09 -3.79
N LEU A 30 -13.29 -25.41 -3.93
CA LEU A 30 -12.78 -26.12 -5.11
C LEU A 30 -13.91 -26.24 -6.14
N SER A 31 -13.81 -25.49 -7.23
CA SER A 31 -14.77 -25.54 -8.34
C SER A 31 -14.35 -26.59 -9.36
N LEU A 32 -15.28 -27.46 -9.74
CA LEU A 32 -15.09 -28.54 -10.70
C LEU A 32 -16.13 -28.43 -11.82
N ARG A 33 -15.69 -28.60 -13.07
CA ARG A 33 -16.59 -28.68 -14.23
C ARG A 33 -15.98 -29.51 -15.35
N THR A 34 -16.79 -29.94 -16.30
CA THR A 34 -16.33 -30.48 -17.59
C THR A 34 -16.39 -29.40 -18.67
N ASP A 35 -15.61 -29.56 -19.72
CA ASP A 35 -15.76 -28.77 -20.96
C ASP A 35 -16.97 -29.21 -21.80
N ALA A 36 -17.40 -30.47 -21.66
CA ALA A 36 -18.57 -31.05 -22.30
C ALA A 36 -19.09 -32.27 -21.50
N GLY A 37 -20.38 -32.58 -21.58
CA GLY A 37 -20.95 -33.82 -21.01
C GLY A 37 -20.91 -33.90 -19.48
N THR A 38 -20.99 -35.12 -18.95
CA THR A 38 -21.02 -35.43 -17.52
C THR A 38 -19.96 -36.47 -17.19
N ALA A 39 -19.28 -36.32 -16.06
CA ALA A 39 -18.32 -37.29 -15.55
C ALA A 39 -18.53 -37.54 -14.06
N SER A 40 -18.24 -38.76 -13.61
CA SER A 40 -18.12 -39.09 -12.20
C SER A 40 -16.64 -39.16 -11.83
N VAL A 41 -16.23 -38.34 -10.88
CA VAL A 41 -14.83 -38.21 -10.46
C VAL A 41 -14.70 -38.42 -8.96
N THR A 42 -13.49 -38.81 -8.54
CA THR A 42 -13.09 -38.91 -7.14
C THR A 42 -11.99 -37.89 -6.85
N LEU A 43 -12.14 -37.13 -5.78
CA LEU A 43 -11.13 -36.23 -5.25
C LEU A 43 -10.25 -36.96 -4.24
N ARG A 44 -8.95 -36.74 -4.32
CA ARG A 44 -7.97 -37.12 -3.30
C ARG A 44 -6.82 -36.13 -3.29
N ALA A 45 -5.98 -36.19 -2.27
CA ALA A 45 -4.73 -35.46 -2.21
C ALA A 45 -3.54 -36.43 -2.19
N ALA A 46 -2.56 -36.24 -3.07
CA ALA A 46 -1.35 -37.05 -3.14
C ALA A 46 -0.23 -36.35 -3.92
N PRO A 47 0.96 -36.11 -3.33
CA PRO A 47 1.26 -36.15 -1.89
C PRO A 47 0.37 -35.19 -1.08
N ASP A 48 0.23 -35.43 0.22
CA ASP A 48 -0.65 -34.63 1.09
C ASP A 48 -0.05 -34.29 2.48
N PRO A 49 1.07 -33.52 2.55
CA PRO A 49 1.57 -33.00 3.83
C PRO A 49 0.61 -32.02 4.53
N GLY A 50 -0.26 -31.34 3.77
CA GLY A 50 -1.29 -30.43 4.30
C GLY A 50 -2.46 -31.13 4.98
N ALA A 51 -2.58 -32.46 4.81
CA ALA A 51 -3.66 -33.30 5.31
C ALA A 51 -5.03 -32.73 4.91
N LEU A 52 -5.26 -32.60 3.60
CA LEU A 52 -6.48 -31.99 3.07
C LEU A 52 -7.73 -32.80 3.42
N SER A 53 -8.80 -32.08 3.76
CA SER A 53 -10.13 -32.66 3.95
C SER A 53 -11.11 -32.06 2.96
N PHE A 54 -11.92 -32.91 2.36
CA PHE A 54 -12.95 -32.54 1.39
C PHE A 54 -14.33 -32.82 1.98
N SER A 55 -15.26 -31.89 1.81
CA SER A 55 -16.67 -32.07 2.19
C SER A 55 -17.33 -33.30 1.52
N GLN A 56 -16.85 -33.65 0.33
CA GLN A 56 -17.20 -34.87 -0.39
C GLN A 56 -16.04 -35.26 -1.31
N THR A 57 -15.81 -36.56 -1.49
CA THR A 57 -14.75 -37.08 -2.35
C THR A 57 -15.29 -37.65 -3.66
N SER A 58 -16.53 -38.13 -3.72
CA SER A 58 -17.17 -38.59 -4.97
C SER A 58 -18.08 -37.50 -5.51
N VAL A 59 -17.81 -37.03 -6.73
CA VAL A 59 -18.50 -35.87 -7.33
C VAL A 59 -18.95 -36.20 -8.74
N THR A 60 -20.21 -35.87 -9.06
CA THR A 60 -20.67 -35.82 -10.45
C THR A 60 -20.49 -34.41 -10.98
N VAL A 61 -19.65 -34.26 -12.01
CA VAL A 61 -19.32 -32.97 -12.62
C VAL A 61 -19.99 -32.84 -13.97
N THR A 62 -20.46 -31.63 -14.28
CA THR A 62 -21.11 -31.28 -15.55
C THR A 62 -20.46 -30.02 -16.14
N THR A 63 -21.00 -29.50 -17.24
CA THR A 63 -20.56 -28.21 -17.79
C THR A 63 -20.85 -27.03 -16.85
N ALA A 64 -21.83 -27.17 -15.94
CA ALA A 64 -22.08 -26.22 -14.87
C ALA A 64 -21.09 -26.45 -13.70
N PRO A 65 -20.45 -25.40 -13.15
CA PRO A 65 -19.56 -25.51 -12.01
C PRO A 65 -20.23 -26.17 -10.80
N THR A 66 -19.57 -27.16 -10.24
CA THR A 66 -19.92 -27.80 -8.96
C THR A 66 -18.84 -27.46 -7.93
N SER A 67 -19.24 -26.99 -6.76
CA SER A 67 -18.30 -26.61 -5.69
C SER A 67 -18.16 -27.72 -4.66
N VAL A 68 -16.92 -27.97 -4.23
CA VAL A 68 -16.57 -28.83 -3.10
C VAL A 68 -15.77 -27.99 -2.12
N THR A 69 -16.16 -28.00 -0.87
CA THR A 69 -15.36 -27.38 0.20
C THR A 69 -14.12 -28.22 0.49
N VAL A 70 -12.96 -27.58 0.55
CA VAL A 70 -11.67 -28.15 0.95
C VAL A 70 -11.00 -27.27 2.00
N HIS A 71 -10.40 -27.89 3.02
CA HIS A 71 -9.53 -27.18 3.99
C HIS A 71 -8.29 -28.01 4.32
N ALA A 72 -7.27 -27.33 4.83
CA ALA A 72 -6.05 -27.94 5.34
C ALA A 72 -6.21 -28.31 6.82
N ASN A 73 -5.60 -29.41 7.26
CA ASN A 73 -5.48 -29.76 8.69
C ASN A 73 -4.07 -29.52 9.23
N GLY A 74 -3.13 -29.09 8.39
CA GLY A 74 -1.77 -28.76 8.77
C GLY A 74 -1.10 -27.84 7.76
N LYS A 75 0.04 -27.26 8.16
CA LYS A 75 0.89 -26.48 7.26
C LYS A 75 1.79 -27.37 6.42
N SER A 76 1.99 -26.99 5.15
CA SER A 76 2.90 -27.65 4.22
C SER A 76 4.33 -27.70 4.75
N MET A 77 5.08 -28.70 4.31
CA MET A 77 6.54 -28.73 4.46
C MET A 77 7.16 -27.59 3.64
N SER A 78 6.87 -27.55 2.33
CA SER A 78 7.43 -26.60 1.36
C SER A 78 6.38 -26.18 0.33
N ARG A 79 6.71 -25.20 -0.54
CA ARG A 79 5.82 -24.77 -1.62
C ARG A 79 5.50 -25.93 -2.57
N GLY A 80 4.22 -26.07 -2.90
CA GLY A 80 3.72 -27.01 -3.90
C GLY A 80 3.91 -28.49 -3.55
N ASP A 81 3.93 -28.82 -2.26
CA ASP A 81 4.14 -30.17 -1.77
C ASP A 81 2.85 -30.99 -1.59
N THR A 82 1.69 -30.37 -1.88
CA THR A 82 0.38 -30.98 -1.80
C THR A 82 -0.28 -30.89 -3.17
N THR A 83 -0.81 -32.00 -3.69
CA THR A 83 -1.52 -32.02 -4.97
C THR A 83 -2.93 -32.54 -4.78
N ILE A 84 -3.92 -31.72 -5.11
CA ILE A 84 -5.31 -32.17 -5.27
C ILE A 84 -5.40 -32.89 -6.61
N GLU A 85 -5.81 -34.15 -6.60
CA GLU A 85 -6.01 -34.97 -7.78
C GLU A 85 -7.50 -35.22 -8.00
N VAL A 86 -7.96 -35.01 -9.24
CA VAL A 86 -9.28 -35.40 -9.71
C VAL A 86 -9.12 -36.68 -10.53
N VAL A 87 -9.71 -37.77 -10.05
CA VAL A 87 -9.50 -39.12 -10.58
C VAL A 87 -10.77 -39.64 -11.23
N GLN A 88 -10.67 -40.19 -12.44
CA GLN A 88 -11.75 -40.89 -13.12
C GLN A 88 -11.27 -42.28 -13.51
N ALA A 89 -11.92 -43.33 -12.99
CA ALA A 89 -11.57 -44.74 -13.27
C ALA A 89 -10.05 -45.01 -13.19
N ASP A 90 -9.44 -44.61 -12.06
CA ASP A 90 -8.01 -44.73 -11.72
C ASP A 90 -7.04 -43.81 -12.50
N THR A 91 -7.52 -42.99 -13.42
CA THR A 91 -6.70 -42.01 -14.13
C THR A 91 -6.86 -40.61 -13.51
N VAL A 92 -5.75 -39.93 -13.22
CA VAL A 92 -5.79 -38.51 -12.84
C VAL A 92 -6.14 -37.69 -14.08
N VAL A 93 -7.33 -37.08 -14.08
CA VAL A 93 -7.87 -36.30 -15.21
C VAL A 93 -7.67 -34.79 -15.05
N ALA A 94 -7.45 -34.34 -13.82
CA ALA A 94 -7.03 -32.98 -13.51
C ALA A 94 -6.24 -32.97 -12.20
N SER A 95 -5.35 -31.99 -12.02
CA SER A 95 -4.64 -31.79 -10.77
C SER A 95 -4.40 -30.31 -10.47
N LEU A 96 -4.32 -29.98 -9.18
CA LEU A 96 -3.95 -28.67 -8.69
C LEU A 96 -2.88 -28.82 -7.62
N VAL A 97 -1.72 -28.23 -7.87
CA VAL A 97 -0.68 -28.09 -6.84
C VAL A 97 -1.09 -26.95 -5.91
N VAL A 98 -1.08 -27.22 -4.61
CA VAL A 98 -1.44 -26.27 -3.56
C VAL A 98 -0.39 -26.23 -2.46
N THR A 99 -0.35 -25.13 -1.72
CA THR A 99 0.48 -24.97 -0.52
C THR A 99 -0.38 -24.59 0.67
N CYS A 100 -0.24 -25.28 1.79
CA CYS A 100 -0.94 -24.92 3.03
C CYS A 100 -0.04 -24.01 3.87
N ILE A 101 -0.47 -22.78 4.11
CA ILE A 101 0.33 -21.76 4.80
C ILE A 101 -0.27 -21.35 6.15
N ALA A 102 0.57 -21.01 7.11
CA ALA A 102 0.18 -20.38 8.36
C ALA A 102 0.50 -18.87 8.32
N ASN A 103 -0.11 -18.11 9.24
CA ASN A 103 0.22 -16.70 9.48
C ASN A 103 0.24 -15.83 8.20
N PRO A 104 -0.88 -15.79 7.44
CA PRO A 104 -0.95 -14.99 6.23
C PRO A 104 -0.71 -13.50 6.52
N VAL A 105 0.02 -12.86 5.61
CA VAL A 105 0.31 -11.43 5.57
C VAL A 105 -0.21 -10.90 4.25
N ILE A 106 -1.04 -9.85 4.32
CA ILE A 106 -1.51 -9.13 3.15
C ILE A 106 -0.46 -8.08 2.79
N HIS A 107 0.04 -8.12 1.56
CA HIS A 107 0.91 -7.08 1.03
C HIS A 107 0.10 -6.19 0.10
N ILE A 108 0.34 -4.89 0.24
CA ILE A 108 -0.37 -3.83 -0.46
C ILE A 108 0.70 -3.00 -1.16
N ARG A 109 0.47 -2.69 -2.44
CA ARG A 109 1.44 -1.95 -3.24
C ARG A 109 0.72 -0.98 -4.15
N GLY A 110 1.32 0.19 -4.35
CA GLY A 110 0.72 1.18 -5.21
C GLY A 110 1.48 2.50 -5.27
N ARG A 111 0.76 3.49 -5.79
CA ARG A 111 1.13 4.90 -5.70
C ARG A 111 0.31 5.53 -4.59
N PHE A 112 0.83 6.58 -3.96
CA PHE A 112 0.02 7.44 -3.10
C PHE A 112 0.15 8.90 -3.54
N GLN A 113 -0.91 9.67 -3.32
CA GLN A 113 -0.87 11.12 -3.38
C GLN A 113 -0.66 11.64 -1.97
N ALA A 114 0.29 12.56 -1.82
CA ALA A 114 0.43 13.34 -0.61
C ALA A 114 0.68 14.80 -0.98
N ARG A 115 -0.08 15.68 -0.34
CA ARG A 115 0.03 17.12 -0.51
C ARG A 115 0.92 17.68 0.60
N PHE A 116 2.24 17.53 0.48
CA PHE A 116 3.18 17.91 1.56
C PHE A 116 3.30 19.42 1.79
N ALA A 117 4.08 19.78 2.81
CA ALA A 117 4.96 20.95 2.96
C ALA A 117 5.99 20.66 4.10
N THR A 118 6.81 19.62 3.95
CA THR A 118 7.67 19.05 5.02
C THR A 118 9.04 19.74 5.14
N ALA A 119 9.05 21.06 5.16
CA ALA A 119 10.25 21.84 5.44
C ALA A 119 9.91 22.98 6.41
N ILE A 120 10.88 23.88 6.64
CA ILE A 120 10.88 25.06 7.51
C ILE A 120 9.79 26.12 7.19
N ALA A 121 8.58 25.65 6.94
CA ALA A 121 7.48 26.36 6.36
C ALA A 121 6.26 26.10 7.26
N ILE A 122 5.75 27.17 7.86
CA ILE A 122 4.55 27.18 8.72
C ILE A 122 3.38 26.44 8.04
N TYR A 123 2.45 25.84 8.80
CA TYR A 123 1.23 25.21 8.28
C TYR A 123 0.51 26.01 7.19
N ASN A 124 0.41 27.32 7.38
CA ASN A 124 -0.26 28.28 6.49
C ASN A 124 0.65 28.83 5.38
N SER A 125 1.95 28.50 5.39
CA SER A 125 2.87 28.91 4.35
C SER A 125 2.52 28.09 3.11
N SER A 126 1.55 28.63 2.38
CA SER A 126 1.17 28.21 1.07
C SER A 126 1.92 29.12 0.11
N PRO A 127 3.21 28.86 -0.20
CA PRO A 127 3.80 29.59 -1.28
C PRO A 127 3.27 28.94 -2.56
N MET A 128 2.20 29.52 -3.06
CA MET A 128 1.72 29.27 -4.41
C MET A 128 2.60 30.10 -5.34
N TYR A 129 3.14 29.44 -6.35
CA TYR A 129 3.74 30.16 -7.46
C TYR A 129 2.66 30.95 -8.20
N THR A 130 2.77 32.28 -8.24
CA THR A 130 1.85 33.18 -8.96
C THR A 130 2.64 34.09 -9.88
N ALA A 131 1.99 34.86 -10.75
CA ALA A 131 2.68 35.86 -11.59
C ALA A 131 3.61 36.81 -10.78
N ASP A 132 3.26 37.09 -9.53
CA ASP A 132 3.96 38.05 -8.66
C ASP A 132 4.80 37.38 -7.55
N SER A 133 4.73 36.06 -7.40
CA SER A 133 5.43 35.31 -6.35
C SER A 133 6.29 34.19 -6.94
N GLU A 134 7.61 34.39 -6.84
CA GLU A 134 8.64 33.50 -7.39
C GLU A 134 9.55 32.87 -6.32
N ASP A 135 9.55 33.41 -5.10
CA ASP A 135 10.32 32.89 -3.97
C ASP A 135 9.39 32.13 -3.03
N ILE A 136 9.39 30.81 -3.16
CA ILE A 136 8.51 29.91 -2.42
C ILE A 136 9.23 29.14 -1.30
N GLY A 137 10.47 29.53 -0.97
CA GLY A 137 11.30 28.85 0.01
C GLY A 137 11.72 27.42 -0.38
N PRO A 138 12.62 26.78 0.41
CA PRO A 138 12.98 25.38 0.22
C PRO A 138 11.88 24.48 0.81
N GLY A 139 11.37 23.53 0.02
CA GLY A 139 10.33 22.61 0.47
C GLY A 139 10.19 21.35 -0.39
N TRP A 140 9.53 20.33 0.16
CA TRP A 140 9.21 19.10 -0.57
C TRP A 140 8.16 19.33 -1.66
N THR A 141 7.34 20.39 -1.52
CA THR A 141 6.14 20.63 -2.33
C THR A 141 5.82 22.11 -2.48
N TRP A 142 5.09 22.42 -3.54
CA TRP A 142 4.63 23.76 -3.88
C TRP A 142 3.33 23.67 -4.68
N ALA A 143 2.50 24.69 -4.57
CA ALA A 143 1.30 24.81 -5.38
C ALA A 143 1.59 25.69 -6.60
N LEU A 144 1.01 25.34 -7.74
CA LEU A 144 1.03 26.19 -8.92
C LEU A 144 -0.14 27.16 -8.96
N GLU A 145 -0.03 28.16 -9.83
CA GLU A 145 -1.07 29.16 -10.01
C GLU A 145 -2.39 28.50 -10.39
N GLY A 146 -3.43 28.75 -9.59
CA GLY A 146 -4.76 28.17 -9.78
C GLY A 146 -4.95 26.78 -9.15
N GLU A 147 -3.93 26.19 -8.53
CA GLU A 147 -4.11 25.01 -7.69
C GLU A 147 -4.64 25.41 -6.31
N PRO A 148 -5.51 24.60 -5.69
CA PRO A 148 -5.94 24.85 -4.32
C PRO A 148 -4.75 24.71 -3.35
N GLY A 149 -4.78 25.51 -2.28
CA GLY A 149 -3.81 25.40 -1.18
C GLY A 149 -3.77 23.99 -0.58
N PHE A 150 -2.64 23.63 0.04
CA PHE A 150 -2.46 22.31 0.65
C PHE A 150 -3.29 22.12 1.91
N VAL A 151 -3.53 23.20 2.65
CA VAL A 151 -4.40 23.26 3.82
C VAL A 151 -5.36 24.45 3.70
N PRO A 152 -6.50 24.42 4.40
CA PRO A 152 -7.36 25.61 4.52
C PRO A 152 -6.59 26.81 5.11
N PRO A 153 -6.99 28.06 4.83
CA PRO A 153 -6.35 29.25 5.42
C PRO A 153 -6.69 29.46 6.90
N THR A 154 -7.72 28.77 7.42
CA THR A 154 -8.20 28.87 8.80
C THR A 154 -8.51 27.48 9.33
N GLY A 155 -8.26 27.22 10.62
CA GLY A 155 -8.49 25.89 11.21
C GLY A 155 -7.56 24.81 10.64
N ASN A 156 -6.34 25.20 10.32
CA ASN A 156 -5.31 24.41 9.65
C ASN A 156 -4.26 23.84 10.59
N VAL A 157 -4.31 24.22 11.87
CA VAL A 157 -3.50 23.65 12.93
C VAL A 157 -4.28 22.52 13.60
N PRO A 158 -3.70 21.31 13.75
CA PRO A 158 -4.32 20.20 14.47
C PRO A 158 -4.29 20.47 15.97
N GLU A 159 -5.12 21.38 16.46
CA GLU A 159 -5.27 21.61 17.91
C GLU A 159 -5.77 20.35 18.63
N ARG A 160 -6.43 19.46 17.89
CA ARG A 160 -6.82 18.12 18.31
C ARG A 160 -6.58 17.09 17.20
N ILE A 161 -6.29 15.85 17.58
CA ILE A 161 -6.03 14.73 16.67
C ILE A 161 -7.24 14.30 15.82
N ASP A 162 -8.45 14.57 16.31
CA ASP A 162 -9.72 14.19 15.66
C ASP A 162 -10.21 15.24 14.67
N LEU A 163 -9.48 16.35 14.53
CA LEU A 163 -9.76 17.38 13.54
C LEU A 163 -9.08 17.00 12.23
N PRO A 164 -9.83 16.82 11.13
CA PRO A 164 -9.26 16.57 9.82
C PRO A 164 -8.58 17.85 9.36
N VAL A 165 -7.28 17.93 9.57
CA VAL A 165 -6.45 19.04 9.14
C VAL A 165 -5.24 18.51 8.37
N GLY A 166 -4.55 19.41 7.68
CA GLY A 166 -3.29 19.03 7.07
C GLY A 166 -3.45 18.24 5.77
N ARG A 167 -2.47 17.35 5.57
CA ARG A 167 -2.00 16.90 4.26
C ARG A 167 -2.51 15.50 4.01
N VAL A 168 -3.74 15.42 3.53
CA VAL A 168 -4.41 14.14 3.33
C VAL A 168 -3.60 13.24 2.40
N ILE A 169 -3.36 12.02 2.87
CA ILE A 169 -2.72 10.93 2.13
C ILE A 169 -3.83 10.13 1.45
N ARG A 170 -3.67 9.86 0.16
CA ARG A 170 -4.65 9.08 -0.61
C ARG A 170 -3.96 7.93 -1.33
N PHE A 171 -4.48 6.72 -1.13
CA PHE A 171 -4.06 5.50 -1.84
C PHE A 171 -4.90 5.25 -3.09
N ASN A 172 -6.18 5.64 -3.05
CA ASN A 172 -7.07 5.60 -4.19
C ASN A 172 -7.83 6.92 -4.31
N ASP A 173 -8.26 7.24 -5.53
CA ASP A 173 -9.00 8.46 -5.91
C ASP A 173 -8.21 9.78 -5.86
N PRO A 174 -7.12 9.92 -6.65
CA PRO A 174 -6.55 11.22 -6.95
C PRO A 174 -7.29 11.84 -8.16
N VAL A 175 -7.52 13.14 -8.12
CA VAL A 175 -7.50 13.88 -9.38
C VAL A 175 -6.06 13.81 -9.86
N ALA A 176 -5.81 13.22 -11.04
CA ALA A 176 -4.51 13.33 -11.69
C ALA A 176 -4.27 14.83 -11.94
N LEU A 177 -3.54 15.49 -11.03
CA LEU A 177 -3.25 16.92 -11.14
C LEU A 177 -2.45 17.22 -12.41
N ARG A 178 -1.72 16.22 -12.90
CA ARG A 178 -0.88 16.25 -14.09
C ARG A 178 -1.29 15.12 -15.03
N THR A 179 -1.52 15.45 -16.29
CA THR A 179 -1.97 14.52 -17.34
C THR A 179 -0.99 13.37 -17.60
N HIS A 180 0.30 13.59 -17.35
CA HIS A 180 1.34 12.57 -17.53
C HIS A 180 1.66 11.75 -16.27
N ALA A 181 1.10 12.09 -15.11
CA ALA A 181 1.31 11.30 -13.90
C ALA A 181 0.42 10.05 -13.96
N ALA A 182 0.99 8.90 -13.64
CA ALA A 182 0.20 7.66 -13.56
C ALA A 182 -0.86 7.79 -12.45
N PRO A 183 -2.04 7.17 -12.63
CA PRO A 183 -3.08 7.15 -11.61
C PRO A 183 -2.55 6.65 -10.26
N VAL A 184 -3.05 7.25 -9.18
CA VAL A 184 -2.82 6.78 -7.81
C VAL A 184 -3.82 5.67 -7.54
N VAL A 185 -3.32 4.46 -7.66
CA VAL A 185 -4.05 3.22 -7.44
C VAL A 185 -3.18 2.35 -6.55
N THR A 186 -3.82 1.82 -5.52
CA THR A 186 -3.21 0.91 -4.57
C THR A 186 -4.10 -0.30 -4.42
N THR A 187 -3.48 -1.48 -4.52
CA THR A 187 -4.16 -2.76 -4.45
C THR A 187 -3.37 -3.74 -3.59
N VAL A 188 -4.03 -4.80 -3.14
CA VAL A 188 -3.35 -5.99 -2.62
C VAL A 188 -2.59 -6.65 -3.77
N ASP A 189 -1.27 -6.76 -3.67
CA ASP A 189 -0.42 -7.31 -4.73
C ASP A 189 -0.10 -8.81 -4.53
N LYS A 190 0.06 -9.22 -3.28
CA LYS A 190 0.41 -10.60 -2.91
C LYS A 190 0.01 -10.94 -1.49
N ILE A 191 -0.12 -12.23 -1.21
CA ILE A 191 -0.18 -12.80 0.13
C ILE A 191 1.12 -13.53 0.39
N SER A 192 1.65 -13.46 1.60
CA SER A 192 2.70 -14.36 2.05
C SER A 192 2.28 -15.14 3.27
N GLY A 193 2.80 -16.35 3.46
CA GLY A 193 2.60 -17.11 4.69
C GLY A 193 3.67 -18.18 4.88
N GLU A 194 3.66 -18.80 6.05
CA GLU A 194 4.71 -19.71 6.50
C GLU A 194 4.41 -21.17 6.15
N THR A 195 5.38 -21.86 5.59
CA THR A 195 5.49 -23.33 5.60
C THR A 195 6.49 -23.77 6.67
N LYS A 196 6.72 -25.07 6.85
CA LYS A 196 7.77 -25.56 7.78
C LYS A 196 9.18 -25.16 7.35
N THR A 197 9.41 -24.86 6.07
CA THR A 197 10.73 -24.49 5.54
C THR A 197 10.93 -22.98 5.35
N GLY A 198 9.90 -22.15 5.52
CA GLY A 198 10.01 -20.69 5.43
C GLY A 198 8.80 -19.99 4.83
N ILE A 199 8.95 -18.69 4.55
CA ILE A 199 7.89 -17.85 3.98
C ILE A 199 7.74 -18.12 2.49
N GLN A 200 6.49 -18.30 2.03
CA GLN A 200 6.10 -18.42 0.64
C GLN A 200 5.23 -17.24 0.23
N VAL A 201 5.29 -16.87 -1.04
CA VAL A 201 4.59 -15.70 -1.62
C VAL A 201 3.69 -16.16 -2.77
N PHE A 202 2.46 -15.65 -2.77
CA PHE A 202 1.40 -15.98 -3.71
C PHE A 202 0.81 -14.69 -4.30
N THR A 203 0.73 -14.61 -5.63
CA THR A 203 0.10 -13.51 -6.36
C THR A 203 -1.27 -13.90 -6.93
N SER A 204 -1.81 -15.05 -6.49
CA SER A 204 -3.15 -15.54 -6.78
C SER A 204 -3.57 -16.51 -5.67
N GLY A 205 -4.80 -17.04 -5.73
CA GLY A 205 -5.26 -18.08 -4.81
C GLY A 205 -6.14 -17.59 -3.65
N ASP A 206 -6.41 -16.30 -3.54
CA ASP A 206 -7.43 -15.74 -2.65
C ASP A 206 -8.06 -14.49 -3.30
N PRO A 207 -9.39 -14.30 -3.19
CA PRO A 207 -10.08 -13.17 -3.82
C PRO A 207 -9.69 -11.80 -3.26
N VAL A 208 -9.01 -11.72 -2.11
CA VAL A 208 -8.47 -10.45 -1.60
C VAL A 208 -7.34 -9.90 -2.47
N ILE A 209 -6.65 -10.76 -3.24
CA ILE A 209 -5.58 -10.32 -4.14
C ILE A 209 -6.18 -9.54 -5.31
N GLY A 210 -5.70 -8.31 -5.52
CA GLY A 210 -6.24 -7.37 -6.50
C GLY A 210 -7.30 -6.43 -5.95
N GLU A 211 -7.81 -6.63 -4.73
CA GLU A 211 -8.70 -5.68 -4.07
C GLU A 211 -8.01 -4.33 -3.88
N ARG A 212 -8.77 -3.24 -4.02
CA ARG A 212 -8.25 -1.89 -3.75
C ARG A 212 -8.01 -1.72 -2.26
N ALA A 213 -6.87 -1.15 -1.90
CA ALA A 213 -6.62 -0.78 -0.51
C ALA A 213 -6.58 0.74 -0.36
N ASN A 214 -7.34 1.29 0.57
CA ASN A 214 -7.36 2.73 0.83
C ASN A 214 -7.02 3.05 2.28
N LEU A 215 -6.52 4.26 2.49
CA LEU A 215 -6.52 4.87 3.82
C LEU A 215 -7.87 5.55 4.04
N GLY A 216 -8.21 5.81 5.30
CA GLY A 216 -9.40 6.60 5.65
C GLY A 216 -9.38 7.96 4.95
N PRO A 217 -10.54 8.54 4.60
CA PRO A 217 -10.63 9.74 3.74
C PRO A 217 -9.95 10.98 4.32
N ASN A 218 -9.69 10.98 5.62
CA ASN A 218 -9.07 12.07 6.36
C ASN A 218 -7.68 11.70 6.89
N THR A 219 -7.09 10.57 6.48
CA THR A 219 -5.77 10.16 6.97
C THR A 219 -4.73 11.18 6.53
N TYR A 220 -3.93 11.72 7.46
CA TYR A 220 -2.98 12.80 7.19
C TYR A 220 -1.65 12.60 7.95
N PHE A 221 -0.55 13.16 7.46
CA PHE A 221 0.69 13.23 8.22
C PHE A 221 0.62 14.32 9.29
N ALA A 222 0.76 13.95 10.56
CA ALA A 222 0.71 14.85 11.71
C ALA A 222 2.06 15.55 11.98
N GLY A 223 2.63 16.19 10.96
CA GLY A 223 3.89 16.94 11.02
C GLY A 223 3.67 18.38 11.40
N ASN A 224 4.22 18.75 12.56
CA ASN A 224 3.76 19.91 13.32
C ASN A 224 4.92 20.80 13.80
N ARG A 225 6.12 20.60 13.24
CA ARG A 225 7.41 21.09 13.72
C ARG A 225 7.60 22.61 13.76
N GLU A 226 6.92 23.38 12.94
CA GLU A 226 7.05 24.83 12.94
C GLU A 226 5.72 25.51 13.21
N ILE A 227 5.70 26.25 14.32
CA ILE A 227 4.55 26.98 14.81
C ILE A 227 4.74 28.44 14.41
N ASP A 228 3.79 29.01 13.67
CA ASP A 228 3.68 30.47 13.59
C ASP A 228 3.40 30.98 15.00
N PRO A 229 4.15 31.95 15.54
CA PRO A 229 3.82 32.54 16.83
C PRO A 229 2.38 33.07 16.95
N ALA A 230 1.71 33.35 15.82
CA ALA A 230 0.31 33.73 15.76
C ALA A 230 -0.69 32.55 15.76
N ASP A 231 -0.23 31.33 15.46
CA ASP A 231 -1.06 30.12 15.40
C ASP A 231 -1.27 29.50 16.80
N PRO A 232 -2.40 28.81 17.04
CA PRO A 232 -2.60 28.04 18.26
C PRO A 232 -1.60 26.88 18.35
N THR A 233 -1.39 26.34 19.56
CA THR A 233 -0.49 25.20 19.74
C THR A 233 -1.16 23.89 19.26
N PRO A 234 -0.55 23.14 18.33
CA PRO A 234 -1.07 21.84 17.92
C PRO A 234 -1.13 20.86 19.10
N GLU A 235 -1.95 19.80 19.00
CA GLU A 235 -1.97 18.74 20.01
C GLU A 235 -0.59 18.07 20.12
N ASP A 236 -0.09 17.64 18.96
CA ASP A 236 1.17 16.91 18.79
C ASP A 236 2.21 17.79 18.10
N PHE A 237 3.50 17.52 18.33
CA PHE A 237 4.61 18.24 17.71
C PHE A 237 5.67 17.25 17.24
N TYR A 238 5.75 16.97 15.93
CA TYR A 238 6.66 15.98 15.35
C TYR A 238 7.61 16.63 14.33
N ASP A 239 8.87 16.18 14.35
CA ASP A 239 9.88 16.52 13.35
C ASP A 239 9.59 15.84 12.00
N ASP A 240 10.18 16.38 10.94
CA ASP A 240 10.12 15.79 9.61
C ASP A 240 10.60 14.32 9.64
N ALA A 241 9.91 13.45 8.90
CA ALA A 241 10.13 12.01 8.85
C ALA A 241 9.88 11.25 10.15
N ASN A 242 9.26 11.89 11.15
CA ASN A 242 8.84 11.25 12.40
C ASN A 242 7.33 11.42 12.64
N GLU A 243 6.58 11.86 11.64
CA GLU A 243 5.16 12.12 11.77
C GLU A 243 4.33 10.84 11.94
N PRO A 244 3.31 10.84 12.82
CA PRO A 244 2.24 9.86 12.77
C PRO A 244 1.32 10.08 11.57
N MET A 245 0.63 9.02 11.17
CA MET A 245 -0.60 9.12 10.39
C MET A 245 -1.78 9.40 11.35
N GLY A 246 -2.24 10.64 11.39
CA GLY A 246 -3.47 11.04 12.10
C GLY A 246 -4.71 10.55 11.37
N LEU A 247 -5.79 10.28 12.12
CA LEU A 247 -7.05 9.72 11.60
C LEU A 247 -6.85 8.48 10.72
N PHE A 248 -5.85 7.65 11.06
CA PHE A 248 -5.48 6.49 10.27
C PHE A 248 -6.58 5.42 10.31
N GLU A 249 -7.04 5.08 9.11
CA GLU A 249 -7.83 3.90 8.83
C GLU A 249 -7.19 3.13 7.70
N LEU A 250 -7.45 1.83 7.64
CA LEU A 250 -7.10 0.97 6.52
C LEU A 250 -8.35 0.25 6.04
N HIS A 251 -8.56 0.27 4.73
CA HIS A 251 -9.67 -0.41 4.03
C HIS A 251 -9.08 -1.28 2.94
N ILE A 252 -9.57 -2.51 2.78
CA ILE A 252 -9.20 -3.45 1.71
C ILE A 252 -10.50 -3.98 1.09
N GLY A 253 -10.85 -3.42 -0.07
CA GLY A 253 -12.14 -3.60 -0.70
C GLY A 253 -13.28 -3.31 0.27
N ASP A 254 -14.34 -4.09 0.18
CA ASP A 254 -15.40 -4.16 1.19
C ASP A 254 -15.13 -5.26 2.26
N ARG A 255 -13.97 -5.93 2.17
CA ARG A 255 -13.68 -7.17 2.91
C ARG A 255 -13.04 -6.94 4.28
N PHE A 256 -12.22 -5.90 4.41
CA PHE A 256 -11.56 -5.58 5.67
C PHE A 256 -11.50 -4.08 5.86
N SER A 257 -11.85 -3.61 7.05
CA SER A 257 -11.55 -2.24 7.47
C SER A 257 -11.21 -2.16 8.95
N GLY A 258 -10.48 -1.13 9.33
CA GLY A 258 -10.27 -0.77 10.72
C GLY A 258 -9.46 0.51 10.89
N ALA A 259 -9.31 0.94 12.13
CA ALA A 259 -8.56 2.14 12.52
C ALA A 259 -7.48 1.82 13.55
N SER A 260 -6.58 2.79 13.78
CA SER A 260 -5.68 2.73 14.93
C SER A 260 -6.40 3.15 16.21
N LYS A 261 -6.18 2.41 17.29
CA LYS A 261 -6.61 2.78 18.63
C LYS A 261 -5.83 3.98 19.14
N ILE A 262 -6.58 4.96 19.63
CA ILE A 262 -6.03 6.19 20.18
C ILE A 262 -6.60 6.38 21.59
N GLY A 263 -5.72 6.50 22.58
CA GLY A 263 -6.06 6.69 23.98
C GLY A 263 -6.50 8.12 24.33
N PRO A 264 -6.82 8.37 25.61
CA PRO A 264 -7.14 9.72 26.08
C PRO A 264 -5.97 10.68 25.86
N PHE A 265 -6.31 11.94 25.59
CA PHE A 265 -5.36 13.05 25.58
C PHE A 265 -4.82 13.28 26.98
N THR A 266 -3.49 13.31 27.14
CA THR A 266 -2.83 13.49 28.44
C THR A 266 -2.34 14.91 28.66
N HIS A 267 -1.75 15.54 27.64
CA HIS A 267 -1.15 16.88 27.73
C HIS A 267 -0.77 17.41 26.33
N LYS A 268 -0.59 18.73 26.20
CA LYS A 268 -0.02 19.33 24.98
C LYS A 268 1.46 19.01 24.89
N ALA A 269 1.94 18.68 23.69
CA ALA A 269 3.37 18.48 23.46
C ALA A 269 4.18 19.73 23.85
N SER A 270 5.32 19.49 24.50
CA SER A 270 6.26 20.48 25.01
C SER A 270 7.63 20.40 24.30
N PHE A 271 7.88 19.33 23.55
CA PHE A 271 9.06 19.12 22.71
C PHE A 271 8.77 18.22 21.50
N ALA A 272 9.71 18.15 20.56
CA ALA A 272 9.59 17.38 19.31
C ALA A 272 9.49 15.87 19.56
N ASN A 273 8.58 15.25 18.80
CA ASN A 273 8.28 13.82 18.80
C ASN A 273 7.66 13.30 20.10
N GLU A 274 7.06 14.20 20.89
CA GLU A 274 6.36 13.83 22.12
C GLU A 274 5.00 13.19 21.83
N HIS A 275 4.76 11.99 22.37
CA HIS A 275 3.44 11.37 22.35
C HIS A 275 2.55 11.96 23.44
N THR A 276 1.35 12.38 23.07
CA THR A 276 0.36 13.03 23.96
C THR A 276 -0.80 12.13 24.35
N ARG A 277 -0.73 10.84 23.97
CA ARG A 277 -1.79 9.84 24.16
C ARG A 277 -1.22 8.48 24.49
N THR A 278 -1.99 7.68 25.23
CA THR A 278 -1.64 6.30 25.54
C THR A 278 -2.89 5.42 25.67
N PRO A 279 -3.02 4.33 24.89
CA PRO A 279 -2.12 3.90 23.80
C PRO A 279 -2.16 4.86 22.60
N ASP A 280 -1.13 4.80 21.77
CA ASP A 280 -1.10 5.45 20.46
C ASP A 280 -0.65 4.40 19.43
N SER A 281 -1.64 3.81 18.74
CA SER A 281 -1.40 2.74 17.77
C SER A 281 -1.20 3.26 16.34
N ARG A 282 -1.20 4.59 16.13
CA ARG A 282 -1.05 5.19 14.79
C ARG A 282 0.26 4.73 14.13
N PRO A 283 0.28 4.54 12.80
CA PRO A 283 1.53 4.35 12.08
C PRO A 283 2.42 5.58 12.21
N ILE A 284 3.65 5.38 12.70
CA ILE A 284 4.63 6.44 12.93
C ILE A 284 5.93 6.08 12.22
N ALA A 285 6.53 7.06 11.53
CA ALA A 285 7.86 6.93 10.94
C ALA A 285 8.96 7.20 11.97
N THR A 286 10.14 6.63 11.76
CA THR A 286 11.31 6.83 12.64
C THR A 286 12.51 7.35 11.87
N GLY A 287 12.29 8.34 11.01
CA GLY A 287 13.28 8.99 10.17
C GLY A 287 13.33 8.50 8.72
N LEU A 288 14.33 9.01 7.99
CA LEU A 288 14.57 8.69 6.59
C LEU A 288 15.57 7.55 6.42
N GLU A 289 15.15 6.51 5.72
CA GLU A 289 15.98 5.37 5.32
C GLU A 289 16.29 5.39 3.83
N ASP A 290 17.24 4.58 3.38
CA ASP A 290 17.53 4.43 1.96
C ASP A 290 16.43 3.62 1.23
N ALA A 291 15.99 4.12 0.06
CA ALA A 291 14.94 3.49 -0.74
C ALA A 291 15.45 2.64 -1.92
N THR A 292 16.76 2.35 -2.00
CA THR A 292 17.34 1.65 -3.16
C THR A 292 16.67 0.29 -3.42
N ALA A 293 16.43 -0.50 -2.36
CA ALA A 293 15.80 -1.81 -2.50
C ALA A 293 14.37 -1.72 -3.04
N GLU A 294 13.54 -0.86 -2.43
CA GLU A 294 12.15 -0.65 -2.84
C GLU A 294 12.05 -0.08 -4.25
N ARG A 295 12.93 0.85 -4.62
CA ARG A 295 13.01 1.39 -5.99
C ARG A 295 13.33 0.30 -7.01
N LEU A 296 14.27 -0.60 -6.71
CA LEU A 296 14.59 -1.73 -7.57
C LEU A 296 13.40 -2.70 -7.68
N GLU A 297 12.78 -3.06 -6.56
CA GLU A 297 11.56 -3.91 -6.54
C GLU A 297 10.41 -3.26 -7.32
N PHE A 298 10.34 -1.93 -7.31
CA PHE A 298 9.32 -1.17 -8.02
C PHE A 298 9.66 -0.91 -9.50
N GLY A 299 10.90 -1.19 -9.93
CA GLY A 299 11.36 -0.92 -11.30
C GLY A 299 11.50 0.58 -11.60
N LEU A 300 11.76 1.40 -10.58
CA LEU A 300 11.87 2.85 -10.76
C LEU A 300 13.26 3.26 -11.27
N PRO A 301 13.33 4.18 -12.25
CA PRO A 301 14.60 4.73 -12.72
C PRO A 301 15.30 5.56 -11.63
N ASP A 302 16.58 5.88 -11.82
CA ASP A 302 17.25 6.89 -11.01
C ASP A 302 16.65 8.29 -11.23
N LEU A 303 16.98 9.23 -10.33
CA LEU A 303 16.40 10.57 -10.34
C LEU A 303 16.70 11.30 -11.66
N ALA A 304 17.91 11.13 -12.18
CA ALA A 304 18.34 11.79 -13.41
C ALA A 304 17.55 11.28 -14.61
N THR A 305 17.43 9.97 -14.77
CA THR A 305 16.70 9.32 -15.86
C THR A 305 15.20 9.66 -15.80
N PHE A 306 14.62 9.64 -14.59
CA PHE A 306 13.24 10.09 -14.38
C PHE A 306 13.05 11.55 -14.83
N SER A 307 13.92 12.44 -14.32
CA SER A 307 13.82 13.89 -14.56
C SER A 307 14.04 14.25 -16.02
N GLU A 308 14.94 13.55 -16.73
CA GLU A 308 15.17 13.77 -18.15
C GLU A 308 13.97 13.43 -19.00
N THR A 309 13.37 12.25 -18.75
CA THR A 309 12.14 11.84 -19.42
C THR A 309 11.02 12.83 -19.14
N ARG A 310 10.92 13.32 -17.90
CA ARG A 310 9.90 14.30 -17.52
C ARG A 310 10.11 15.67 -18.16
N ILE A 311 11.35 16.16 -18.25
CA ILE A 311 11.63 17.43 -18.92
C ILE A 311 11.21 17.38 -20.38
N ASP A 312 11.44 16.28 -21.09
CA ASP A 312 11.04 16.16 -22.50
C ASP A 312 9.53 16.29 -22.69
N LEU A 313 8.73 15.67 -21.81
CA LEU A 313 7.27 15.82 -21.81
C LEU A 313 6.85 17.26 -21.52
N LEU A 314 7.43 17.88 -20.49
CA LEU A 314 7.07 19.24 -20.09
C LEU A 314 7.48 20.29 -21.13
N VAL A 315 8.62 20.12 -21.80
CA VAL A 315 9.05 21.01 -22.89
C VAL A 315 8.09 20.91 -24.06
N ALA A 316 7.70 19.70 -24.46
CA ALA A 316 6.70 19.51 -25.50
C ALA A 316 5.35 20.17 -25.14
N ASP A 317 4.89 20.02 -23.89
CA ASP A 317 3.68 20.69 -23.41
C ASP A 317 3.83 22.23 -23.41
N TYR A 318 5.00 22.75 -23.06
CA TYR A 318 5.30 24.19 -23.10
C TYR A 318 5.26 24.75 -24.52
N GLU A 319 5.81 24.03 -25.49
CA GLU A 319 5.83 24.41 -26.90
C GLU A 319 4.45 24.32 -27.55
N ALA A 320 3.60 23.39 -27.10
CA ALA A 320 2.23 23.24 -27.58
C ALA A 320 1.30 24.38 -27.13
N LEU A 321 1.64 25.11 -26.06
CA LEU A 321 0.85 26.24 -25.59
C LEU A 321 1.03 27.48 -26.50
N PRO A 322 -0.03 28.30 -26.69
CA PRO A 322 0.06 29.56 -27.43
C PRO A 322 1.14 30.50 -26.86
N PRO A 323 1.93 31.18 -27.72
CA PRO A 323 2.94 32.15 -27.27
C PRO A 323 2.31 33.30 -26.46
N GLY A 324 3.04 33.77 -25.45
CA GLY A 324 2.58 34.82 -24.54
C GLY A 324 2.50 34.35 -23.08
N ASP A 325 2.34 35.30 -22.17
CA ASP A 325 2.25 35.01 -20.75
C ASP A 325 0.87 34.44 -20.39
N SER A 326 0.85 33.30 -19.71
CA SER A 326 -0.37 32.64 -19.22
C SER A 326 -0.06 31.79 -17.98
N PRO A 327 -1.05 31.56 -17.10
CA PRO A 327 -0.88 30.67 -15.95
C PRO A 327 -0.33 29.29 -16.35
N GLN A 328 -0.84 28.71 -17.44
CA GLN A 328 -0.41 27.40 -17.94
C GLN A 328 1.07 27.41 -18.35
N ARG A 329 1.53 28.42 -19.11
CA ARG A 329 2.94 28.52 -19.49
C ARG A 329 3.85 28.74 -18.29
N ARG A 330 3.47 29.64 -17.37
CA ARG A 330 4.24 29.89 -16.13
C ARG A 330 4.36 28.63 -15.29
N ASN A 331 3.26 27.92 -15.12
CA ASN A 331 3.19 26.66 -14.38
C ASN A 331 4.13 25.61 -14.99
N ILE A 332 4.09 25.39 -16.31
CA ILE A 332 5.01 24.45 -16.97
C ILE A 332 6.47 24.91 -16.86
N ALA A 333 6.76 26.18 -17.10
CA ALA A 333 8.12 26.72 -16.98
C ALA A 333 8.70 26.54 -15.58
N ARG A 334 7.90 26.70 -14.53
CA ARG A 334 8.29 26.47 -13.14
C ARG A 334 8.62 25.00 -12.86
N ARG A 335 7.77 24.09 -13.34
CA ARG A 335 7.98 22.64 -13.24
C ARG A 335 9.28 22.21 -13.92
N ILE A 336 9.54 22.71 -15.13
CA ILE A 336 10.81 22.49 -15.85
C ILE A 336 11.97 23.03 -15.02
N GLY A 337 11.85 24.25 -14.50
CA GLY A 337 12.87 24.88 -13.65
C GLY A 337 13.31 24.03 -12.47
N HIS A 338 12.36 23.38 -11.78
CA HIS A 338 12.63 22.48 -10.64
C HIS A 338 13.38 21.20 -11.03
N LEU A 339 13.21 20.72 -12.26
CA LEU A 339 13.86 19.49 -12.73
C LEU A 339 15.24 19.71 -13.35
N LEU A 340 15.56 20.94 -13.76
CA LEU A 340 16.82 21.22 -14.46
C LEU A 340 18.08 20.89 -13.64
N PHE A 341 18.02 20.89 -12.31
CA PHE A 341 19.15 20.46 -11.47
C PHE A 341 19.21 18.95 -11.21
N ALA A 342 18.13 18.23 -11.48
CA ALA A 342 18.06 16.78 -11.31
C ALA A 342 18.56 16.01 -12.55
N VAL A 343 18.63 16.67 -13.72
CA VAL A 343 19.11 16.07 -14.98
C VAL A 343 20.63 16.20 -15.17
N ARG A 344 21.17 15.48 -16.16
CA ARG A 344 22.60 15.58 -16.51
C ARG A 344 22.96 17.00 -17.00
N PRO A 345 24.18 17.50 -16.72
CA PRO A 345 24.60 18.85 -17.14
C PRO A 345 24.42 19.13 -18.64
N ALA A 346 24.66 18.14 -19.50
CA ALA A 346 24.48 18.24 -20.94
C ALA A 346 23.00 18.45 -21.33
N LYS A 347 22.06 17.72 -20.71
CA LYS A 347 20.63 17.91 -20.95
C LYS A 347 20.18 19.29 -20.50
N ARG A 348 20.59 19.72 -19.30
CA ARG A 348 20.30 21.07 -18.79
C ARG A 348 20.77 22.14 -19.77
N ALA A 349 22.02 22.07 -20.22
CA ALA A 349 22.59 23.02 -21.17
C ALA A 349 21.80 23.07 -22.49
N ALA A 350 21.47 21.90 -23.05
CA ALA A 350 20.70 21.79 -24.28
C ALA A 350 19.31 22.43 -24.15
N VAL A 351 18.57 22.14 -23.07
CA VAL A 351 17.23 22.70 -22.83
C VAL A 351 17.29 24.21 -22.63
N THR A 352 18.25 24.72 -21.86
CA THR A 352 18.42 26.17 -21.67
C THR A 352 18.84 26.91 -22.93
N ALA A 353 19.63 26.26 -23.81
CA ALA A 353 20.06 26.85 -25.07
C ALA A 353 18.93 26.88 -26.12
N ALA A 354 18.08 25.85 -26.16
CA ALA A 354 16.92 25.80 -27.05
C ALA A 354 15.83 26.79 -26.66
N HIS A 355 15.71 27.12 -25.36
CA HIS A 355 14.68 28.02 -24.83
C HIS A 355 15.28 29.17 -24.01
N PRO A 356 15.99 30.10 -24.66
CA PRO A 356 16.66 31.19 -23.95
C PRO A 356 15.62 32.02 -23.17
N ASN A 357 15.92 32.26 -21.89
CA ASN A 357 15.08 33.01 -20.94
C ASN A 357 13.70 32.42 -20.62
N ALA A 358 13.35 31.24 -21.12
CA ALA A 358 12.05 30.61 -20.81
C ALA A 358 12.08 29.84 -19.49
N PHE A 359 13.21 29.21 -19.18
CA PHE A 359 13.35 28.33 -18.01
C PHE A 359 14.50 28.80 -17.13
N VAL A 360 14.20 29.04 -15.86
CA VAL A 360 15.18 29.36 -14.84
C VAL A 360 15.40 28.10 -14.00
N PRO A 361 16.63 27.54 -13.93
CA PRO A 361 16.93 26.45 -13.01
C PRO A 361 16.64 26.89 -11.57
N ARG A 362 15.86 26.09 -10.84
CA ARG A 362 15.48 26.35 -9.45
C ARG A 362 16.09 25.31 -8.53
N VAL A 363 16.37 25.68 -7.28
CA VAL A 363 16.83 24.72 -6.27
C VAL A 363 15.96 23.47 -6.35
N PRO A 364 16.54 22.29 -6.63
CA PRO A 364 15.74 21.11 -6.92
C PRO A 364 14.91 20.78 -5.69
N THR A 365 13.67 20.37 -5.92
CA THR A 365 12.92 19.65 -4.89
C THR A 365 13.71 18.41 -4.47
N LEU A 366 13.84 18.25 -3.16
CA LEU A 366 14.86 17.47 -2.45
C LEU A 366 15.22 16.13 -3.12
N PRO A 367 16.51 15.91 -3.49
CA PRO A 367 17.01 14.60 -3.92
C PRO A 367 16.73 13.48 -2.91
N LEU A 368 16.61 13.83 -1.62
CA LEU A 368 16.23 12.90 -0.56
C LEU A 368 14.81 12.35 -0.75
N GLY A 369 13.85 13.15 -1.25
CA GLY A 369 12.49 12.64 -1.49
C GLY A 369 12.44 11.51 -2.52
N TRP A 370 13.34 11.54 -3.51
CA TRP A 370 13.44 10.48 -4.50
C TRP A 370 14.21 9.25 -4.00
N THR A 371 15.28 9.47 -3.24
CA THR A 371 16.28 8.43 -2.86
C THR A 371 16.06 7.83 -1.47
N LYS A 372 15.21 8.45 -0.64
CA LYS A 372 14.89 8.00 0.71
C LYS A 372 13.45 7.52 0.82
N LYS A 373 13.18 6.83 1.93
CA LYS A 373 11.87 6.33 2.34
C LYS A 373 11.61 6.66 3.80
N GLU A 374 10.33 6.71 4.14
CA GLU A 374 9.82 6.69 5.51
C GLU A 374 9.20 5.32 5.77
N VAL A 375 9.53 4.71 6.91
CA VAL A 375 8.98 3.42 7.31
C VAL A 375 8.02 3.64 8.46
N PHE A 376 6.73 3.60 8.17
CA PHE A 376 5.67 3.74 9.15
C PHE A 376 5.36 2.40 9.78
N ASN A 377 5.37 2.34 11.11
CA ASN A 377 4.95 1.16 11.87
C ASN A 377 3.82 1.53 12.83
N GLY A 378 2.75 0.75 12.85
CA GLY A 378 1.58 0.98 13.71
C GLY A 378 0.68 -0.24 13.78
N LYS A 379 -0.57 -0.04 14.21
CA LYS A 379 -1.59 -1.09 14.28
C LYS A 379 -2.93 -0.66 13.71
N VAL A 380 -3.67 -1.65 13.22
CA VAL A 380 -5.12 -1.59 12.98
C VAL A 380 -5.77 -2.41 14.09
N ASP A 381 -6.33 -1.76 15.11
CA ASP A 381 -6.75 -2.38 16.37
C ASP A 381 -7.99 -1.70 17.01
N ALA A 382 -8.72 -0.92 16.20
CA ALA A 382 -10.02 -0.35 16.52
C ALA A 382 -10.97 -0.47 15.32
N ASP A 383 -12.29 -0.44 15.58
CA ASP A 383 -13.35 -0.39 14.57
C ASP A 383 -13.22 -1.45 13.45
N LEU A 384 -12.78 -2.65 13.84
CA LEU A 384 -12.51 -3.75 12.92
C LEU A 384 -13.81 -4.29 12.30
N ARG A 385 -13.80 -4.42 10.98
CA ARG A 385 -14.84 -5.06 10.20
C ARG A 385 -14.24 -6.09 9.26
N PHE A 386 -14.91 -7.24 9.15
CA PHE A 386 -14.52 -8.34 8.29
C PHE A 386 -15.73 -8.82 7.49
N GLU A 387 -15.58 -8.94 6.18
CA GLU A 387 -16.51 -9.58 5.26
C GLU A 387 -15.69 -10.58 4.44
N ALA A 388 -15.65 -11.85 4.88
CA ALA A 388 -14.78 -12.84 4.25
C ALA A 388 -15.12 -13.06 2.77
N ASP A 389 -16.42 -13.23 2.44
CA ASP A 389 -16.94 -13.42 1.08
C ASP A 389 -16.06 -14.35 0.22
N GLY A 390 -15.74 -15.53 0.76
CA GLY A 390 -14.89 -16.53 0.10
C GLY A 390 -13.38 -16.32 0.20
N SER A 391 -12.91 -15.31 0.92
CA SER A 391 -11.49 -15.12 1.28
C SER A 391 -11.17 -15.84 2.59
N SER A 392 -10.36 -16.89 2.52
CA SER A 392 -9.87 -17.60 3.71
C SER A 392 -8.84 -16.77 4.48
N VAL A 393 -8.16 -15.83 3.80
CA VAL A 393 -7.28 -14.85 4.47
C VAL A 393 -8.10 -13.91 5.35
N ILE A 394 -9.20 -13.35 4.85
CA ILE A 394 -10.04 -12.46 5.66
C ILE A 394 -10.77 -13.22 6.78
N GLU A 395 -11.17 -14.48 6.53
CA GLU A 395 -11.69 -15.36 7.58
C GLU A 395 -10.63 -15.58 8.68
N TYR A 396 -9.37 -15.86 8.34
CA TYR A 396 -8.27 -15.90 9.31
C TYR A 396 -8.13 -14.61 10.09
N PHE A 397 -8.17 -13.46 9.40
CA PHE A 397 -8.06 -12.16 10.05
C PHE A 397 -9.18 -11.95 11.08
N SER A 398 -10.40 -12.42 10.81
CA SER A 398 -11.54 -12.26 11.72
C SER A 398 -11.36 -12.87 13.12
N LEU A 399 -10.37 -13.74 13.31
CA LEU A 399 -10.04 -14.33 14.60
C LEU A 399 -9.24 -13.38 15.51
N PHE A 400 -8.70 -12.28 14.98
CA PHE A 400 -7.79 -11.37 15.69
C PHE A 400 -8.42 -10.00 15.93
N THR A 401 -8.05 -9.36 17.03
CA THR A 401 -8.53 -8.03 17.42
C THR A 401 -7.48 -6.93 17.22
N SER A 402 -6.32 -7.25 16.63
CA SER A 402 -5.26 -6.29 16.32
C SER A 402 -4.37 -6.82 15.20
N PHE A 403 -3.92 -5.92 14.35
CA PHE A 403 -3.05 -6.22 13.22
C PHE A 403 -1.87 -5.25 13.19
N ALA A 404 -0.67 -5.75 13.01
CA ALA A 404 0.50 -4.90 12.75
C ALA A 404 0.42 -4.37 11.31
N PHE A 405 0.57 -3.06 11.17
CA PHE A 405 0.67 -2.37 9.88
C PHE A 405 2.07 -1.80 9.71
N GLN A 406 2.66 -2.03 8.54
CA GLN A 406 3.91 -1.41 8.13
C GLN A 406 3.75 -0.81 6.75
N SER A 407 4.27 0.39 6.51
CA SER A 407 4.26 1.02 5.19
C SER A 407 5.58 1.72 4.89
N HIS A 408 6.21 1.32 3.79
CA HIS A 408 7.40 1.98 3.24
C HIS A 408 6.91 2.98 2.21
N MET A 409 7.03 4.27 2.49
CA MET A 409 6.64 5.37 1.60
C MET A 409 7.89 6.00 1.01
N PHE A 410 8.02 6.00 -0.31
CA PHE A 410 9.30 6.30 -0.96
C PHE A 410 9.16 6.94 -2.34
N SER A 411 10.27 7.50 -2.81
CA SER A 411 10.39 8.11 -4.13
C SER A 411 9.31 9.15 -4.42
N PHE A 412 9.13 10.09 -3.49
CA PHE A 412 8.26 11.24 -3.68
C PHE A 412 8.84 12.20 -4.71
N HIS A 413 7.95 12.70 -5.58
CA HIS A 413 8.32 13.66 -6.60
C HIS A 413 7.33 14.83 -6.65
N SER A 414 7.86 16.03 -6.41
CA SER A 414 7.09 17.29 -6.29
C SER A 414 6.27 17.65 -7.52
N ASP A 415 6.77 17.33 -8.73
CA ASP A 415 6.04 17.60 -9.99
C ASP A 415 4.67 16.90 -10.03
N GLU A 416 4.63 15.66 -9.53
CA GLU A 416 3.45 14.80 -9.54
C GLU A 416 2.66 14.91 -8.24
N LEU A 417 3.28 15.39 -7.16
CA LEU A 417 2.76 15.32 -5.79
C LEU A 417 2.36 13.88 -5.41
N CYS A 418 3.12 12.92 -5.93
CA CYS A 418 2.89 11.49 -5.77
C CYS A 418 4.18 10.77 -5.42
N ALA A 419 4.03 9.61 -4.80
CA ALA A 419 5.11 8.68 -4.47
C ALA A 419 4.62 7.23 -4.64
N HIS A 420 5.48 6.30 -4.25
CA HIS A 420 5.22 4.87 -4.25
C HIS A 420 5.21 4.35 -2.82
N HIS A 421 4.47 3.26 -2.60
CA HIS A 421 4.55 2.56 -1.33
C HIS A 421 4.46 1.05 -1.49
N ILE A 422 5.03 0.38 -0.50
CA ILE A 422 4.86 -1.06 -0.23
C ILE A 422 4.47 -1.16 1.23
N SER A 423 3.32 -1.75 1.50
CA SER A 423 2.76 -1.88 2.84
C SER A 423 2.41 -3.33 3.13
N SER A 424 2.35 -3.68 4.42
CA SER A 424 1.92 -5.00 4.86
C SER A 424 1.02 -4.92 6.08
N VAL A 425 0.10 -5.88 6.16
CA VAL A 425 -0.82 -6.07 7.28
C VAL A 425 -0.74 -7.52 7.70
N ARG A 426 -0.52 -7.76 8.99
CA ARG A 426 -0.50 -9.11 9.56
C ARG A 426 -1.18 -9.14 10.91
N ALA A 427 -1.81 -10.26 11.25
CA ALA A 427 -2.36 -10.47 12.58
C ALA A 427 -1.29 -10.26 13.67
N ASP A 428 -1.66 -9.53 14.72
CA ASP A 428 -0.84 -9.43 15.92
C ASP A 428 -0.97 -10.75 16.70
N PRO A 429 0.10 -11.54 16.85
CA PRO A 429 0.03 -12.85 17.49
C PRO A 429 -0.36 -12.75 18.98
N THR A 430 -0.28 -11.57 19.58
CA THR A 430 -0.67 -11.33 20.97
C THR A 430 -2.15 -10.99 21.14
N ALA A 431 -2.88 -10.78 20.04
CA ALA A 431 -4.26 -10.28 20.05
C ALA A 431 -5.23 -11.21 19.29
N GLY A 432 -4.92 -12.50 19.25
CA GLY A 432 -5.78 -13.55 18.68
C GLY A 432 -6.29 -14.52 19.74
N PRO A 433 -6.94 -15.63 19.31
CA PRO A 433 -7.20 -16.75 20.19
C PRO A 433 -5.86 -17.14 20.80
N SER A 434 -5.79 -17.16 22.13
CA SER A 434 -4.53 -17.31 22.86
C SER A 434 -3.63 -18.38 22.21
N SER A 435 -2.34 -18.09 22.10
CA SER A 435 -1.26 -19.03 21.79
C SER A 435 -1.12 -20.20 22.81
N LEU A 436 -2.20 -20.59 23.48
CA LEU A 436 -2.30 -21.55 24.58
C LEU A 436 -3.20 -22.75 24.20
N ALA A 437 -2.80 -23.54 23.19
CA ALA A 437 -3.31 -24.92 23.06
C ALA A 437 -2.48 -25.85 22.16
N PHE A 438 -1.54 -25.37 21.34
CA PHE A 438 -0.78 -26.27 20.45
C PHE A 438 0.71 -25.86 20.32
N PRO A 439 1.64 -26.59 20.97
CA PRO A 439 3.08 -26.29 20.89
C PRO A 439 3.71 -26.50 19.51
N GLU A 440 3.00 -27.06 18.53
CA GLU A 440 3.53 -27.32 17.18
C GLU A 440 3.50 -26.10 16.23
N LEU A 441 2.84 -25.00 16.62
CA LEU A 441 2.83 -23.72 15.91
C LEU A 441 3.65 -22.63 16.63
N ALA A 442 4.23 -22.92 17.79
CA ALA A 442 4.85 -21.95 18.70
C ALA A 442 6.38 -21.79 18.54
N THR A 443 6.92 -21.90 17.32
CA THR A 443 8.32 -21.52 17.04
C THR A 443 8.37 -20.27 16.17
N VAL A 444 7.99 -19.14 16.76
CA VAL A 444 8.42 -17.81 16.29
C VAL A 444 9.70 -17.48 17.06
N HIS A 445 10.85 -17.56 16.39
CA HIS A 445 12.08 -16.94 16.91
C HIS A 445 12.00 -15.44 16.66
N PRO A 446 12.30 -14.58 17.66
CA PRO A 446 12.54 -13.18 17.40
C PRO A 446 13.86 -13.03 16.62
N ARG A 447 13.85 -12.21 15.57
CA ARG A 447 15.05 -11.52 15.11
C ARG A 447 14.87 -10.04 15.39
#